data_AF-A0A399EGT6-F1
#
_entry.id   AF-A0A399EGT6-F1
#
_cell.length_a   1.000
_cell.length_b   1.000
_cell.length_c   1.000
_cell.angle_alpha   90.00
_cell.angle_beta   90.00
_cell.angle_gamma   90.00
#
_symmetry.space_group_name_H-M   'P 1'
#
loop_
_entity.id
_entity.type
_entity.pdbx_description
1 polymer ?
#
loop_
_entity_poly.entity_id
_entity_poly.type
_entity_poly.pdbx_seq_one_letter_code
_entity_poly.pdbx_strand_id
1 'polypeptide(L)'
;MGETPGAAATRKLLRSIFFKGLAAAVGEALEAARRLGLEAETRQNIAQTLEEANAALVDRLEEGSRRHAERRREEMLAAAALLEEVGLEPVMARATAAWLEGLRAPGAKPEPGPHTP
;
A
#
# COMPACT_ATOMS: atom_id res chain seq x y z
N MET A 1 32.11 -0.89 -8.34
CA MET A 1 31.62 -1.79 -7.28
C MET A 1 30.78 -2.87 -7.95
N GLY A 2 31.32 -4.08 -8.07
CA GLY A 2 30.72 -5.17 -8.86
C GLY A 2 29.48 -5.76 -8.21
N GLU A 3 28.50 -6.14 -9.02
CA GLU A 3 27.29 -6.84 -8.57
C GLU A 3 27.64 -8.20 -7.96
N THR A 4 27.36 -8.36 -6.67
CA THR A 4 27.36 -9.69 -6.05
C THR A 4 26.26 -10.53 -6.73
N PRO A 5 26.57 -11.75 -7.21
CA PRO A 5 25.55 -12.68 -7.70
C PRO A 5 24.44 -12.83 -6.65
N GLY A 6 23.23 -12.35 -6.97
CA GLY A 6 22.11 -12.23 -6.03
C GLY A 6 21.51 -10.83 -5.96
N ALA A 7 22.31 -9.77 -6.09
CA ALA A 7 21.81 -8.39 -6.01
C ALA A 7 20.79 -8.08 -7.12
N ALA A 8 21.04 -8.55 -8.34
CA ALA A 8 20.12 -8.39 -9.47
C ALA A 8 18.78 -9.15 -9.24
N ALA A 9 18.84 -10.35 -8.68
CA ALA A 9 17.65 -11.15 -8.37
C ALA A 9 16.82 -10.48 -7.26
N THR A 10 17.46 -9.98 -6.20
CA THR A 10 16.78 -9.24 -5.12
C THR A 10 16.08 -7.99 -5.65
N ARG A 11 16.76 -7.16 -6.47
CA ARG A 11 16.13 -5.96 -7.07
C ARG A 11 14.94 -6.32 -7.95
N LYS A 12 15.00 -7.43 -8.68
CA LYS A 12 13.87 -7.93 -9.49
C LYS A 12 12.67 -8.29 -8.60
N LEU A 13 12.90 -8.95 -7.47
CA LEU A 13 11.83 -9.32 -6.54
C LEU A 13 11.21 -8.09 -5.87
N LEU A 14 12.02 -7.12 -5.42
CA LEU A 14 11.51 -5.87 -4.84
C LEU A 14 10.62 -5.10 -5.83
N ARG A 15 11.04 -4.98 -7.10
CA ARG A 15 10.19 -4.39 -8.15
C ARG A 15 8.93 -5.20 -8.42
N SER A 16 9.00 -6.53 -8.29
CA SER A 16 7.84 -7.40 -8.48
C SER A 16 6.80 -7.19 -7.38
N ILE A 17 7.21 -7.00 -6.13
CA ILE A 17 6.29 -6.69 -5.02
C ILE A 17 5.48 -5.44 -5.35
N PHE A 18 6.16 -4.36 -5.75
CA PHE A 18 5.50 -3.11 -6.12
C PHE A 18 4.53 -3.28 -7.30
N PHE A 19 5.02 -3.75 -8.45
CA PHE A 19 4.19 -3.82 -9.66
C PHE A 19 3.02 -4.79 -9.54
N LYS A 20 3.23 -5.96 -8.91
CA LYS A 20 2.16 -6.96 -8.76
C LYS A 20 1.18 -6.55 -7.67
N GLY A 21 1.65 -5.92 -6.58
CA GLY A 21 0.78 -5.35 -5.56
C GLY A 21 -0.09 -4.23 -6.12
N LEU A 22 0.49 -3.33 -6.93
CA LEU A 22 -0.25 -2.29 -7.63
C LEU A 22 -1.30 -2.88 -8.58
N ALA A 23 -0.92 -3.89 -9.39
CA ALA A 23 -1.86 -4.56 -10.29
C ALA A 23 -3.02 -5.23 -9.55
N ALA A 24 -2.74 -5.86 -8.40
CA ALA A 24 -3.77 -6.46 -7.55
C ALA A 24 -4.73 -5.39 -6.98
N ALA A 25 -4.19 -4.27 -6.48
CA ALA A 25 -5.00 -3.17 -5.96
C ALA A 25 -5.91 -2.54 -7.04
N VAL A 26 -5.38 -2.33 -8.25
CA VAL A 26 -6.17 -1.86 -9.40
C VAL A 26 -7.27 -2.89 -9.76
N GLY A 27 -6.93 -4.17 -9.77
CA GLY A 27 -7.87 -5.24 -10.09
C GLY A 27 -9.06 -5.30 -9.12
N GLU A 28 -8.77 -5.33 -7.82
CA GLU A 28 -9.80 -5.38 -6.76
C GLU A 28 -10.69 -4.13 -6.79
N ALA A 29 -10.09 -2.94 -6.92
CA ALA A 29 -10.84 -1.69 -7.01
C ALA A 29 -11.79 -1.67 -8.23
N LEU A 30 -11.31 -2.10 -9.41
CA LEU A 30 -12.14 -2.14 -10.62
C LEU A 30 -13.21 -3.24 -10.57
N GLU A 31 -12.97 -4.35 -9.87
CA GLU A 31 -13.99 -5.38 -9.67
C GLU A 31 -15.13 -4.87 -8.79
N ALA A 32 -14.81 -4.20 -7.67
CA ALA A 32 -15.79 -3.54 -6.84
C ALA A 32 -16.55 -2.45 -7.62
N ALA A 33 -15.82 -1.61 -8.36
CA ALA A 33 -16.40 -0.55 -9.16
C ALA A 33 -17.37 -1.08 -10.23
N ARG A 34 -17.08 -2.24 -10.85
CA ARG A 34 -18.01 -2.89 -11.80
C ARG A 34 -19.33 -3.28 -11.15
N ARG A 35 -19.30 -3.84 -9.95
CA ARG A 35 -20.52 -4.24 -9.22
C ARG A 35 -21.35 -3.03 -8.75
N LEU A 36 -20.68 -1.91 -8.53
CA LEU A 36 -21.29 -0.64 -8.10
C LEU A 36 -21.69 0.28 -9.26
N GLY A 37 -21.37 -0.06 -10.52
CA GLY A 37 -21.63 0.79 -11.68
C GLY A 37 -20.70 2.00 -11.81
N LEU A 38 -19.53 1.98 -11.15
CA LEU A 38 -18.56 3.08 -11.07
C LEU A 38 -17.24 2.80 -11.82
N GLU A 39 -17.21 1.81 -12.72
CA GLU A 39 -15.95 1.37 -13.37
C GLU A 39 -15.26 2.48 -14.15
N ALA A 40 -16.01 3.25 -14.94
CA ALA A 40 -15.44 4.29 -15.81
C ALA A 40 -14.74 5.39 -14.99
N GLU A 41 -15.44 5.90 -13.97
CA GLU A 41 -14.91 6.91 -13.04
C GLU A 41 -13.68 6.37 -12.28
N THR A 42 -13.78 5.15 -11.73
CA THR A 42 -12.68 4.54 -10.98
C THR A 42 -11.44 4.35 -11.85
N ARG A 43 -11.62 3.92 -13.10
CA ARG A 43 -10.53 3.76 -14.07
C ARG A 43 -9.88 5.09 -14.41
N GLN A 44 -10.66 6.15 -14.58
CA GLN A 44 -10.14 7.50 -14.84
C GLN A 44 -9.31 8.01 -13.65
N ASN A 45 -9.83 7.88 -12.42
CA ASN A 45 -9.13 8.29 -11.20
C ASN A 45 -7.78 7.57 -11.04
N ILE A 46 -7.75 6.25 -11.30
CA ILE A 46 -6.51 5.46 -11.27
C ILE A 46 -5.54 5.94 -12.35
N ALA A 47 -6.00 6.13 -13.59
CA ALA A 47 -5.14 6.56 -14.69
C ALA A 47 -4.53 7.94 -14.43
N GLN A 48 -5.32 8.90 -13.96
CA GLN A 48 -4.85 10.23 -13.59
C GLN A 48 -3.81 10.16 -12.47
N THR A 49 -4.05 9.37 -11.43
CA THR A 49 -3.09 9.19 -10.33
C THR A 49 -1.75 8.65 -10.84
N LEU A 50 -1.76 7.74 -11.81
CA LEU A 50 -0.56 7.17 -12.42
C LEU A 50 0.17 8.15 -13.35
N GLU A 51 -0.57 9.00 -14.06
CA GLU A 51 -0.02 10.05 -14.92
C GLU A 51 0.69 11.14 -14.10
N GLU A 52 0.11 11.50 -12.96
CA GLU A 52 0.65 12.51 -12.04
C GLU A 52 1.78 11.96 -11.12
N ALA A 53 2.00 10.64 -11.14
CA ALA A 53 2.93 9.99 -10.23
C ALA A 53 4.39 10.47 -10.43
N ASN A 54 5.03 10.82 -9.32
CA ASN A 54 6.42 11.26 -9.29
C ASN A 54 7.11 10.79 -7.99
N ALA A 55 8.40 11.10 -7.83
CA ALA A 55 9.16 10.70 -6.64
C ALA A 55 8.52 11.19 -5.32
N ALA A 56 7.99 12.42 -5.30
CA ALA A 56 7.33 12.96 -4.12
C ALA A 56 6.04 12.22 -3.74
N LEU A 57 5.35 11.59 -4.70
CA LEU A 57 4.23 10.71 -4.41
C LEU A 57 4.69 9.46 -3.65
N VAL A 58 5.84 8.89 -4.00
CA VAL A 58 6.39 7.70 -3.31
C VAL A 58 6.68 8.04 -1.84
N ASP A 59 7.35 9.15 -1.59
CA ASP A 59 7.64 9.61 -0.22
C ASP A 59 6.35 9.84 0.57
N ARG A 60 5.35 10.48 -0.05
CA ARG A 60 4.03 10.70 0.57
C ARG A 60 3.28 9.41 0.87
N LEU A 61 3.37 8.41 -0.01
CA LEU A 61 2.75 7.09 0.22
C LEU A 61 3.40 6.39 1.40
N GLU A 62 4.72 6.48 1.56
CA GLU A 62 5.44 5.87 2.68
C GLU A 62 5.21 6.64 4.00
N GLU A 63 5.60 7.90 4.06
CA GLU A 63 5.53 8.74 5.26
C GLU A 63 4.10 8.97 5.70
N GLY A 64 3.21 9.24 4.74
CA GLY A 64 1.79 9.46 5.01
C GLY A 64 1.11 8.22 5.57
N SER A 65 1.53 7.01 5.16
CA SER A 65 1.01 5.77 5.74
C SER A 65 1.44 5.58 7.18
N ARG A 66 2.67 5.93 7.54
CA ARG A 66 3.14 5.91 8.93
C ARG A 66 2.40 6.94 9.79
N ARG A 67 2.29 8.18 9.28
CA ARG A 67 1.65 9.30 9.99
C ARG A 67 0.16 9.06 10.25
N HIS A 68 -0.54 8.44 9.31
CA HIS A 68 -2.00 8.26 9.36
C HIS A 68 -2.40 6.79 9.43
N ALA A 69 -1.55 5.93 10.01
CA ALA A 69 -1.73 4.48 10.01
C ALA A 69 -3.09 4.05 10.57
N GLU A 70 -3.51 4.62 11.69
CA GLU A 70 -4.80 4.32 12.33
C GLU A 70 -5.99 4.70 11.44
N ARG A 71 -6.05 5.96 10.99
CA ARG A 71 -7.15 6.44 10.13
C ARG A 71 -7.22 5.64 8.83
N ARG A 72 -6.09 5.44 8.14
CA ARG A 72 -6.04 4.68 6.89
C ARG A 72 -6.44 3.21 7.08
N ARG A 73 -6.13 2.62 8.23
CA ARG A 73 -6.57 1.25 8.55
C ARG A 73 -8.09 1.20 8.63
N GLU A 74 -8.72 2.14 9.33
CA GLU A 74 -10.18 2.21 9.44
C GLU A 74 -10.83 2.42 8.07
N GLU A 75 -10.28 3.29 7.24
CA GLU A 75 -10.71 3.48 5.83
C GLU A 75 -10.65 2.16 5.05
N MET A 76 -9.57 1.38 5.18
CA MET A 76 -9.45 0.08 4.48
C MET A 76 -10.36 -1.01 5.06
N LEU A 77 -10.67 -0.98 6.35
CA LEU A 77 -11.67 -1.89 6.94
C LEU A 77 -13.08 -1.55 6.46
N ALA A 78 -13.41 -0.28 6.31
CA ALA A 78 -14.67 0.16 5.70
C ALA A 78 -14.74 -0.26 4.22
N ALA A 79 -13.64 -0.13 3.47
CA ALA A 79 -13.56 -0.62 2.10
C ALA A 79 -13.76 -2.15 2.04
N ALA A 80 -13.18 -2.91 2.98
CA ALA A 80 -13.39 -4.36 3.04
C ALA A 80 -14.86 -4.72 3.28
N ALA A 81 -15.55 -4.03 4.19
CA ALA A 81 -16.98 -4.21 4.44
C ALA A 81 -17.82 -3.91 3.19
N LEU A 82 -17.52 -2.81 2.47
CA LEU A 82 -18.20 -2.47 1.21
C LEU A 82 -18.03 -3.58 0.16
N LEU A 83 -16.83 -4.15 0.04
CA LEU A 83 -16.57 -5.25 -0.89
C LEU A 83 -17.40 -6.49 -0.52
N GLU A 84 -17.48 -6.83 0.75
CA GLU A 84 -18.31 -7.95 1.24
C GLU A 84 -19.80 -7.72 0.94
N GLU A 85 -20.31 -6.51 1.11
CA GLU A 85 -21.71 -6.15 0.79
C GLU A 85 -22.06 -6.38 -0.69
N VAL A 86 -21.10 -6.17 -1.60
CA VAL A 86 -21.27 -6.46 -3.04
C VAL A 86 -20.83 -7.88 -3.42
N GLY A 87 -20.57 -8.75 -2.44
CA GLY A 87 -20.22 -10.16 -2.63
C GLY A 87 -18.81 -10.41 -3.17
N LEU A 88 -17.86 -9.53 -2.85
CA LEU A 88 -16.44 -9.66 -3.17
C LEU A 88 -15.62 -10.02 -1.94
N GLU A 89 -14.61 -10.87 -2.14
CA GLU A 89 -13.60 -11.13 -1.11
C GLU A 89 -12.59 -9.98 -1.07
N PRO A 90 -12.44 -9.25 0.06
CA PRO A 90 -11.60 -8.05 0.14
C PRO A 90 -10.13 -8.37 0.45
N VAL A 91 -9.43 -9.00 -0.49
CA VAL A 91 -8.05 -9.49 -0.31
C VAL A 91 -7.07 -8.34 -0.05
N MET A 92 -7.00 -7.36 -0.95
CA MET A 92 -6.05 -6.25 -0.86
C MET A 92 -6.48 -5.26 0.22
N ALA A 93 -7.77 -5.02 0.40
CA ALA A 93 -8.26 -4.17 1.47
C ALA A 93 -7.88 -4.68 2.86
N ARG A 94 -8.10 -5.98 3.15
CA ARG A 94 -7.69 -6.60 4.41
C ARG A 94 -6.17 -6.63 4.57
N ALA A 95 -5.42 -6.98 3.52
CA ALA A 95 -3.96 -7.01 3.57
C ALA A 95 -3.37 -5.62 3.85
N THR A 96 -3.94 -4.57 3.27
CA THR A 96 -3.52 -3.19 3.50
C THR A 96 -3.82 -2.75 4.93
N ALA A 97 -5.01 -3.06 5.46
CA ALA A 97 -5.37 -2.79 6.85
C ALA A 97 -4.40 -3.49 7.83
N ALA A 98 -4.04 -4.74 7.55
CA ALA A 98 -3.07 -5.49 8.36
C ALA A 98 -1.66 -4.87 8.32
N TRP A 99 -1.20 -4.42 7.15
CA TRP A 99 0.09 -3.74 7.04
C TRP A 99 0.09 -2.41 7.83
N LEU A 100 -0.98 -1.62 7.72
CA LEU A 100 -1.14 -0.36 8.46
C LEU A 100 -1.21 -0.58 9.98
N GLU A 101 -1.87 -1.65 10.44
CA GLU A 101 -1.85 -2.05 11.86
C GLU A 101 -0.41 -2.29 12.36
N GLY A 102 0.41 -2.97 11.56
CA GLY A 102 1.82 -3.19 11.87
C GLY A 102 2.65 -1.92 12.02
N LEU A 103 2.25 -0.81 11.37
CA LEU A 103 2.92 0.49 11.51
C LEU A 103 2.57 1.21 12.82
N ARG A 104 1.47 0.82 13.50
CA ARG A 104 1.03 1.41 14.77
C ARG A 104 1.83 0.92 15.97
N ALA A 105 2.48 -0.25 15.86
CA ALA A 105 3.36 -0.75 16.90
C ALA A 105 4.54 0.25 17.08
N PRO A 106 4.75 0.81 18.28
CA PRO A 106 5.67 1.92 18.47
C PRO A 106 7.09 1.55 18.05
N GLY A 107 7.74 2.47 17.34
CA GLY A 107 9.17 2.42 17.09
C GLY A 107 9.91 2.21 18.42
N ALA A 108 10.82 1.24 18.44
CA ALA A 108 11.86 1.19 19.46
C ALA A 108 12.51 2.57 19.57
N LYS A 109 12.44 3.20 20.75
CA LYS A 109 13.27 4.36 21.05
C LYS A 109 14.73 3.96 20.81
N PRO A 110 15.59 4.81 20.22
CA PRO A 110 17.02 4.57 20.27
C PRO A 110 17.45 4.49 21.73
N GLU A 111 18.16 3.43 22.11
CA GLU A 111 18.79 3.37 23.42
C GLU A 111 19.74 4.57 23.56
N PRO A 112 19.71 5.30 24.69
CA PRO A 112 20.72 6.31 24.94
C PRO A 112 22.08 5.62 25.01
N GLY A 113 22.98 5.97 24.11
CA GLY A 113 24.35 5.45 24.10
C GLY A 113 25.04 5.68 25.44
N PRO A 114 25.99 4.82 25.82
CA PRO A 114 26.61 4.88 27.13
C PRO A 114 27.27 6.24 27.37
N HIS A 115 26.75 6.97 28.36
CA HIS A 115 27.39 8.14 28.91
C HIS A 115 28.68 7.71 29.58
N THR A 116 29.81 8.15 29.05
CA THR A 116 31.11 8.02 29.73
C THR A 116 31.37 9.32 30.50
N PRO A 117 31.79 9.26 31.78
CA PRO A 117 32.05 10.44 32.61
C PRO A 117 33.24 11.27 32.13
#